data_AF-A0A1Z9PA94-F1
#
_entry.id   AF-A0A1Z9PA94-F1
#
_cell.length_a   1.000
_cell.length_b   1.000
_cell.length_c   1.000
_cell.angle_alpha   90.00
_cell.angle_beta   90.00
_cell.angle_gamma   90.00
#
_symmetry.space_group_name_H-M   'P 1'
#
loop_
_entity.id
_entity.type
_entity.pdbx_description
1 polymer ?
#
loop_
_entity_poly.entity_id
_entity_poly.type
_entity_poly.pdbx_seq_one_letter_code
_entity_poly.pdbx_strand_id
1 'polypeptide(L)'
;MKFKSILKKLLIAIPVLYILTLGLVYVDVYDSRPIISLFKNIQSDSSLEVVDFSIEKPQVEKSTPAPNKDRNAYYGDLHVHTKYSFDAYVFGVTASPDDAYKYAKGEGIMHPLG
;
A
#
# COMPACT_ATOMS: atom_id res chain seq x y z
N MET A 1 -52.27 -20.87 5.74
CA MET A 1 -52.49 -19.43 5.45
C MET A 1 -51.30 -18.52 5.79
N LYS A 2 -50.60 -18.70 6.92
CA LYS A 2 -49.50 -17.81 7.35
C LYS A 2 -48.25 -17.85 6.46
N PHE A 3 -47.89 -19.00 5.90
CA PHE A 3 -46.68 -19.16 5.07
C PHE A 3 -46.69 -18.32 3.78
N LYS A 4 -47.80 -18.30 3.03
CA LYS A 4 -47.97 -17.43 1.84
C LYS A 4 -47.93 -15.93 2.18
N SER A 5 -48.37 -15.55 3.37
CA SER A 5 -48.32 -14.16 3.86
C SER A 5 -46.89 -13.73 4.19
N ILE A 6 -46.12 -14.61 4.85
CA ILE A 6 -44.70 -14.39 5.14
C ILE A 6 -43.87 -14.31 3.85
N LEU A 7 -44.11 -15.21 2.90
CA LEU A 7 -43.40 -15.23 1.62
C LEU A 7 -43.61 -13.95 0.80
N LYS A 8 -44.84 -13.41 0.76
CA LYS A 8 -45.13 -12.13 0.10
C LYS A 8 -44.44 -10.95 0.79
N LYS A 9 -44.39 -10.94 2.13
CA LYS A 9 -43.68 -9.90 2.87
C LYS A 9 -42.17 -9.94 2.60
N LEU A 10 -41.57 -11.13 2.53
CA LEU A 10 -40.16 -11.30 2.19
C LEU A 10 -39.85 -10.85 0.76
N LEU A 11 -40.69 -11.22 -0.21
CA LEU A 11 -40.54 -10.81 -1.62
C LEU A 11 -40.54 -9.28 -1.81
N ILE A 12 -41.17 -8.54 -0.90
CA ILE A 12 -41.18 -7.07 -0.92
C ILE A 12 -40.05 -6.50 -0.05
N ALA A 13 -39.83 -7.06 1.13
CA ALA A 13 -38.84 -6.57 2.08
C ALA A 13 -37.41 -6.67 1.54
N ILE A 14 -37.08 -7.76 0.82
CA ILE A 14 -35.74 -7.97 0.26
C ILE A 14 -35.37 -6.88 -0.78
N PRO A 15 -36.16 -6.62 -1.84
CA PRO A 15 -35.82 -5.58 -2.81
C PRO A 15 -35.91 -4.17 -2.21
N VAL A 16 -36.82 -3.92 -1.26
CA VAL A 16 -36.88 -2.62 -0.56
C VAL A 16 -35.60 -2.40 0.25
N LEU A 17 -35.15 -3.41 1.00
CA LEU A 17 -33.90 -3.35 1.75
C LEU A 17 -32.71 -3.14 0.80
N TYR A 18 -32.68 -3.85 -0.34
CA TYR A 18 -31.63 -3.69 -1.35
C TYR A 18 -31.56 -2.26 -1.91
N ILE A 19 -32.70 -1.67 -2.29
CA ILE A 19 -32.76 -0.29 -2.78
C ILE A 19 -32.34 0.70 -1.69
N LEU A 20 -32.75 0.48 -0.44
CA LEU A 20 -32.32 1.27 0.71
C LEU A 20 -30.80 1.22 0.89
N THR A 21 -30.20 0.02 0.80
CA THR A 21 -28.75 -0.13 0.89
C THR A 21 -28.02 0.56 -0.25
N LEU A 22 -28.53 0.47 -1.48
CA LEU A 22 -27.98 1.18 -2.64
C LEU A 22 -28.06 2.70 -2.48
N GLY A 23 -29.17 3.21 -1.95
CA GLY A 23 -29.34 4.63 -1.66
C GLY A 23 -28.36 5.13 -0.60
N LEU A 24 -28.16 4.35 0.49
CA LEU A 24 -27.17 4.66 1.52
C LEU A 24 -25.74 4.66 0.96
N VAL A 25 -25.38 3.66 0.15
CA VAL A 25 -24.07 3.60 -0.53
C VAL A 25 -23.91 4.78 -1.49
N TYR A 26 -24.94 5.14 -2.25
CA TYR A 26 -24.89 6.27 -3.18
C TYR A 26 -24.62 7.59 -2.44
N VAL A 27 -25.35 7.87 -1.35
CA VAL A 27 -25.15 9.06 -0.52
C VAL A 27 -23.76 9.07 0.12
N ASP A 28 -23.28 7.90 0.57
CA ASP A 28 -21.97 7.78 1.19
C ASP A 28 -20.79 7.92 0.21
N VAL A 29 -20.97 7.51 -1.05
CA VAL A 29 -19.92 7.64 -2.08
C VAL A 29 -19.89 9.04 -2.69
N TYR A 30 -21.05 9.62 -3.01
CA TYR A 30 -21.13 10.79 -3.88
C TYR A 30 -21.37 12.13 -3.18
N ASP A 31 -21.92 12.13 -1.97
CA ASP A 31 -22.36 13.37 -1.33
C ASP A 31 -21.49 13.73 -0.11
N SER A 32 -21.96 13.50 1.12
CA SER A 32 -21.28 13.96 2.35
C SER A 32 -20.49 12.87 3.10
N ARG A 33 -20.38 11.67 2.52
CA ARG A 33 -19.67 10.50 3.11
C ARG A 33 -19.95 10.26 4.60
N PRO A 34 -21.21 10.30 5.07
CA PRO A 34 -21.53 10.25 6.49
C PRO A 34 -21.06 8.97 7.18
N ILE A 35 -21.08 7.83 6.48
CA ILE A 35 -20.69 6.54 7.04
C ILE A 35 -19.16 6.43 7.08
N ILE A 36 -18.47 6.76 5.98
CA ILE A 36 -16.99 6.82 5.96
C ILE A 36 -16.47 7.82 7.00
N SER A 37 -17.13 8.97 7.17
CA SER A 37 -16.75 9.95 8.19
C SER A 37 -16.92 9.42 9.60
N LEU A 38 -17.95 8.61 9.86
CA LEU A 38 -18.14 7.95 11.15
C LEU A 38 -17.02 6.95 11.44
N PHE A 39 -16.61 6.16 10.43
CA PHE A 39 -15.47 5.25 10.55
C PHE A 39 -14.14 5.98 10.77
N LYS A 40 -13.94 7.13 10.13
CA LYS A 40 -12.75 7.98 10.38
C LYS A 40 -12.66 8.46 11.83
N ASN A 41 -13.79 8.78 12.47
CA ASN A 41 -13.79 9.21 13.87
C ASN A 41 -13.40 8.09 14.85
N ILE A 42 -13.46 6.82 14.42
CA ILE A 42 -13.07 5.64 15.21
C ILE A 42 -11.64 5.21 14.87
N GLN A 43 -11.12 5.62 13.71
CA GLN A 43 -9.78 5.28 13.27
C GLN A 43 -8.73 5.97 14.14
N SER A 44 -7.73 5.21 14.59
CA SER A 44 -6.57 5.78 15.26
C SER A 44 -5.58 6.33 14.22
N ASP A 45 -5.07 7.53 14.47
CA ASP A 45 -4.03 8.17 13.65
C ASP A 45 -2.63 7.62 13.97
N SER A 46 -2.48 6.28 14.05
CA SER A 46 -1.19 5.64 14.34
C SER A 46 -0.11 5.99 13.31
N SER A 47 -0.51 6.33 12.08
CA SER A 47 0.41 6.81 11.04
C SER A 47 1.01 8.20 11.33
N LEU A 48 0.36 9.00 12.20
CA LEU A 48 0.87 10.29 12.65
C LEU A 48 1.72 10.16 13.92
N GLU A 49 1.68 8.99 14.56
CA GLU A 49 2.46 8.68 15.73
C GLU A 49 3.89 8.34 15.29
N VAL A 50 4.82 9.27 15.57
CA VAL A 50 6.25 9.01 15.37
C VAL A 50 6.70 8.08 16.49
N VAL A 51 6.56 6.78 16.25
CA VAL A 51 7.12 5.76 17.14
C VAL A 51 8.62 5.73 16.89
N ASP A 52 9.38 6.14 17.90
CA ASP A 52 10.83 6.04 17.87
C ASP A 52 11.26 4.58 18.07
N PHE A 53 11.39 3.85 16.96
CA PHE A 53 11.96 2.50 16.94
C PHE A 53 13.50 2.52 16.99
N SER A 54 14.11 3.66 17.31
CA SER A 54 15.54 3.69 17.60
C SER A 54 15.81 2.76 18.76
N ILE A 55 16.45 1.63 18.47
CA ILE A 55 17.19 0.89 19.48
C ILE A 55 18.11 1.91 20.16
N GLU A 56 18.14 1.96 21.50
CA GLU A 56 19.14 2.73 22.25
C GLU A 56 20.48 2.41 21.63
N LYS A 57 20.95 3.30 20.78
CA LYS A 57 22.10 3.02 19.95
C LYS A 57 23.25 2.98 20.95
N PRO A 58 24.01 1.88 21.05
CA PRO A 58 25.40 2.06 21.42
C PRO A 58 25.91 3.22 20.57
N GLN A 59 26.76 4.08 21.11
CA GLN A 59 27.45 5.13 20.35
C GLN A 59 28.25 4.47 19.21
N VAL A 60 27.56 4.05 18.16
CA VAL A 60 28.12 3.64 16.90
C VAL A 60 28.41 4.98 16.28
N GLU A 61 29.64 5.43 16.50
CA GLU A 61 30.25 6.46 15.67
C GLU A 61 29.77 6.19 14.24
N LYS A 62 28.94 7.09 13.72
CA LYS A 62 28.48 7.02 12.34
C LYS A 62 29.76 7.03 11.53
N SER A 63 30.22 5.88 11.05
CA SER A 63 31.37 5.77 10.17
C SER A 63 30.94 6.33 8.82
N THR A 64 30.93 7.66 8.74
CA THR A 64 30.88 8.32 7.45
C THR A 64 32.09 7.82 6.68
N PRO A 65 31.90 7.30 5.45
CA PRO A 65 33.01 6.80 4.66
C PRO A 65 34.06 7.89 4.50
N ALA A 66 35.33 7.49 4.46
CA ALA A 66 36.44 8.43 4.34
C ALA A 66 36.23 9.35 3.11
N PRO A 67 36.60 10.64 3.20
CA PRO A 67 36.50 11.55 2.07
C PRO A 67 37.23 11.00 0.84
N ASN A 68 36.59 11.12 -0.33
CA ASN A 68 37.21 10.79 -1.61
C ASN A 68 38.26 11.84 -1.98
N LYS A 69 39.50 11.66 -1.51
CA LYS A 69 40.61 12.62 -1.68
C LYS A 69 40.89 12.96 -3.14
N ASP A 70 40.78 11.97 -4.02
CA ASP A 70 41.07 12.11 -5.46
C ASP A 70 39.86 12.65 -6.24
N ARG A 71 38.72 12.87 -5.58
CA ARG A 71 37.47 13.39 -6.17
C ARG A 71 36.99 12.55 -7.37
N ASN A 72 37.23 11.24 -7.32
CA ASN A 72 36.72 10.30 -8.32
C ASN A 72 35.20 10.43 -8.45
N ALA A 73 34.69 10.53 -9.68
CA ALA A 73 33.26 10.49 -9.92
C ALA A 73 32.78 9.04 -9.91
N TYR A 74 31.83 8.73 -9.04
CA TYR A 74 31.13 7.44 -9.03
C TYR A 74 29.75 7.62 -9.63
N TYR A 75 29.32 6.63 -10.41
CA TYR A 75 28.05 6.65 -11.12
C TYR A 75 27.29 5.37 -10.80
N GLY A 76 25.97 5.47 -10.77
CA GLY A 76 25.08 4.36 -10.46
C GLY A 76 23.85 4.84 -9.71
N ASP A 77 22.88 3.96 -9.62
CA ASP A 77 21.70 4.18 -8.79
C ASP A 77 22.00 3.70 -7.35
N LEU A 78 21.69 4.55 -6.37
CA LEU A 78 21.89 4.26 -4.95
C LEU A 78 20.66 3.61 -4.31
N HIS A 79 19.49 3.70 -4.96
CA HIS A 79 18.24 3.20 -4.42
C HIS A 79 17.41 2.57 -5.53
N VAL A 80 17.46 1.25 -5.61
CA VAL A 80 16.66 0.46 -6.54
C VAL A 80 15.69 -0.45 -5.80
N HIS A 81 14.50 -0.65 -6.36
CA HIS A 81 13.53 -1.61 -5.86
C HIS A 81 13.62 -2.91 -6.66
N THR A 82 13.32 -4.02 -6.00
CA THR A 82 13.32 -5.37 -6.60
C THR A 82 12.00 -6.05 -6.31
N LYS A 83 11.79 -7.27 -6.82
CA LYS A 83 10.56 -8.05 -6.53
C LYS A 83 10.27 -8.28 -5.03
N TYR A 84 11.22 -8.00 -4.14
CA TYR A 84 11.04 -8.10 -2.68
C TYR A 84 10.42 -6.85 -2.06
N SER A 85 10.33 -5.74 -2.78
CA SER A 85 9.57 -4.56 -2.36
C SER A 85 8.10 -4.74 -2.73
N PHE A 86 7.19 -4.37 -1.81
CA PHE A 86 5.75 -4.52 -2.01
C PHE A 86 5.26 -3.78 -3.26
N ASP A 87 5.66 -2.53 -3.41
CA ASP A 87 5.29 -1.66 -4.52
C ASP A 87 5.82 -2.17 -5.86
N ALA A 88 7.10 -2.55 -5.92
CA ALA A 88 7.73 -3.06 -7.13
C ALA A 88 7.09 -4.38 -7.59
N TYR A 89 6.79 -5.28 -6.66
CA TYR A 89 6.07 -6.51 -6.98
C TYR A 89 4.67 -6.23 -7.55
N VAL A 90 3.91 -5.33 -6.92
CA VAL A 90 2.57 -4.94 -7.39
C VAL A 90 2.62 -4.31 -8.79
N PHE A 91 3.70 -3.60 -9.13
CA PHE A 91 3.91 -3.03 -10.47
C PHE A 91 4.57 -3.98 -11.48
N GLY A 92 4.72 -5.27 -11.14
CA GLY A 92 5.19 -6.30 -12.09
C GLY A 92 6.70 -6.38 -12.26
N VAL A 93 7.49 -5.80 -11.33
CA VAL A 93 8.95 -6.00 -11.32
C VAL A 93 9.25 -7.45 -10.94
N THR A 94 9.86 -8.19 -11.86
CA THR A 94 10.26 -9.59 -11.66
C THR A 94 11.74 -9.76 -11.32
N ALA A 95 12.55 -8.70 -11.49
CA ALA A 95 13.97 -8.70 -11.20
C ALA A 95 14.26 -8.88 -9.70
N SER A 96 15.23 -9.74 -9.39
CA SER A 96 15.73 -9.99 -8.04
C SER A 96 16.89 -9.05 -7.67
N PRO A 97 17.26 -8.97 -6.38
CA PRO A 97 18.48 -8.27 -5.96
C PRO A 97 19.75 -8.76 -6.67
N ASP A 98 19.84 -10.05 -6.98
CA ASP A 98 20.98 -10.62 -7.71
C ASP A 98 21.04 -10.10 -9.15
N ASP A 99 19.88 -9.94 -9.80
CA ASP A 99 19.78 -9.37 -11.15
C ASP A 99 20.17 -7.89 -11.16
N ALA A 100 19.74 -7.13 -10.15
CA ALA A 100 20.14 -5.73 -9.98
C ALA A 100 21.66 -5.59 -9.80
N TYR A 101 22.28 -6.48 -9.03
CA TYR A 101 23.74 -6.50 -8.84
C TYR A 101 24.51 -6.84 -10.12
N LYS A 102 24.04 -7.82 -10.89
CA LYS A 102 24.60 -8.18 -12.21
C LYS A 102 24.46 -7.03 -13.21
N TYR A 103 23.28 -6.41 -13.25
CA TYR A 103 23.03 -5.23 -14.09
C TYR A 103 23.96 -4.07 -13.75
N ALA A 104 24.19 -3.81 -12.46
CA ALA A 104 25.15 -2.80 -12.01
C ALA A 104 26.60 -3.10 -12.43
N LYS A 105 26.93 -4.37 -12.70
CA LYS A 105 28.23 -4.80 -13.26
C LYS A 105 28.29 -4.74 -14.79
N GLY A 106 27.21 -4.32 -15.45
CA GLY A 106 27.13 -4.19 -16.90
C GLY A 106 26.54 -5.42 -17.61
N GLU A 107 25.99 -6.39 -16.87
CA GLU A 107 25.21 -7.45 -17.50
C GLU A 107 23.86 -6.92 -18.00
N GLY A 108 23.31 -7.55 -19.04
CA GLY A 108 21.96 -7.22 -19.50
C GLY A 108 20.89 -7.65 -18.50
N ILE A 109 19.79 -6.91 -18.44
CA ILE A 109 18.59 -7.30 -17.69
C ILE A 109 17.39 -7.31 -18.64
N MET A 110 16.50 -8.28 -18.45
CA MET A 110 15.27 -8.35 -19.25
C MET A 110 14.34 -7.20 -18.83
N HIS A 111 13.74 -6.54 -19.82
CA HIS A 111 12.74 -5.53 -19.55
C HIS A 111 11.53 -6.19 -18.85
N PRO A 112 10.90 -5.54 -17.84
CA PRO A 112 9.83 -6.16 -17.06
C PRO A 112 8.62 -6.68 -17.88
N LEU A 113 8.44 -6.19 -19.11
CA LEU A 113 7.34 -6.56 -20.01
C LEU A 113 7.76 -7.52 -21.15
N GLY A 114 8.98 -8.05 -21.13
CA GLY A 114 9.60 -8.73 -22.27
C GLY A 114 10.09 -7.78 -23.34
#